data_AF-A0A1Y3NCK9-F1
#
_entry.id   AF-A0A1Y3NCK9-F1
#
_cell.length_a   1.000
_cell.length_b   1.000
_cell.length_c   1.000
_cell.angle_alpha   90.00
_cell.angle_beta   90.00
_cell.angle_gamma   90.00
#
_symmetry.space_group_name_H-M   'P 1'
#
loop_
_entity.id
_entity.type
_entity.pdbx_description
1 polymer ?
#
loop_
_entity_poly.entity_id
_entity_poly.type
_entity_poly.pdbx_seq_one_letter_code
_entity_poly.pdbx_strand_id
1 'polypeptide(L)'
;MYICIIITLFFLLKIYAKVFSVKSNDTSFYDFHGFLTSNQQQNNVLELYFEDDYYDISLLDYYYDTTVESNISIIGNQNGTVFDYNNNKRGRLIFNFLSNKGYTLKIKNIIFENFDSMGSAELEFLMINSLKSDKFFLIIENCTFQNNYHRLFKIHFSCTEQTHMNPSSGSEKTMFILIDSGENEHKIVLNNLNIKNGISNGPLIKIMGNSNSFLLTDSIFNKIESFGPVIDDISEKSQNEIKNIQLSENINSNKKDCGNIHFNKHISLSIEDSKFFNNYSESNGGVICVDNIFNINLKLHSNEFKNNMAKNGGALYFKKANVESINEENNIEMYNNSFYNNFADKFGGAIYLDIYEINSMNVENNNITFNKAGINGGGYYIPFIMNNNLNNIQSFHFLNNSIDSLKNDYSSEPSYITLNTELIDNFVNLNSGDYLPLSFTLYDVFGQIFQDITKYYSSITLILSLIDKNSKLRDDYNSDEFVILKGNTGLKDFQIFAKPNDYILKVTIKNSEREIVSKFENITIKVLPCRETQFSIYKNEILFCETAMCKQDCPTNSTATCLPYLENTTIKPINDINKNICKCINGWEGDKCNIKKFVNFR
;
A
#
# COMPACT_ATOMS: atom_id res chain seq x y z
N MET A 1 55.60 35.32 19.25
CA MET A 1 55.48 36.21 18.07
C MET A 1 55.28 35.44 16.76
N TYR A 2 56.15 34.48 16.40
CA TYR A 2 55.99 33.67 15.18
C TYR A 2 54.68 32.85 15.11
N ILE A 3 54.22 32.29 16.24
CA ILE A 3 52.92 31.58 16.32
C ILE A 3 51.74 32.54 16.05
N CYS A 4 51.79 33.77 16.57
CA CYS A 4 50.76 34.77 16.28
C CYS A 4 50.78 35.17 14.80
N ILE A 5 51.95 35.30 14.17
CA ILE A 5 52.07 35.62 12.73
C ILE A 5 51.49 34.48 11.88
N ILE A 6 51.77 33.22 12.22
CA ILE A 6 51.21 32.05 11.52
C ILE A 6 49.69 31.97 11.72
N ILE A 7 49.19 32.20 12.93
CA ILE A 7 47.74 32.24 13.21
C ILE A 7 47.07 33.39 12.45
N THR A 8 47.69 34.58 12.40
CA THR A 8 47.13 35.74 11.68
C THR A 8 47.18 35.55 10.15
N LEU A 9 48.22 34.89 9.62
CA LEU A 9 48.29 34.48 8.21
C LEU A 9 47.27 33.38 7.88
N PHE A 10 46.98 32.47 8.82
CA PHE A 10 45.91 31.47 8.68
C PHE A 10 44.51 32.09 8.68
N PHE A 11 44.32 33.22 9.36
CA PHE A 11 43.05 33.96 9.39
C PHE A 11 42.84 34.94 8.22
N LEU A 12 43.80 35.05 7.28
CA LEU A 12 43.72 35.95 6.12
C LEU A 12 43.52 35.24 4.79
N LEU A 13 42.91 34.05 4.77
CA LEU A 13 42.23 33.56 3.58
C LEU A 13 41.00 34.45 3.31
N LYS A 14 41.24 35.66 2.82
CA LYS A 14 40.19 36.51 2.26
C LYS A 14 39.65 35.78 1.04
N ILE A 15 38.46 35.19 1.19
CA ILE A 15 37.66 34.75 0.05
C ILE A 15 37.23 36.04 -0.65
N TYR A 16 37.79 36.30 -1.82
CA TYR A 16 37.36 37.43 -2.64
C TYR A 16 36.17 37.00 -3.48
N ALA A 17 35.04 37.67 -3.30
CA ALA A 17 33.91 37.56 -4.22
C ALA A 17 34.11 38.55 -5.36
N LYS A 18 34.06 38.06 -6.60
CA LYS A 18 33.90 38.88 -7.80
C LYS A 18 32.41 39.02 -8.09
N VAL A 19 31.93 40.25 -8.06
CA VAL A 19 30.52 40.58 -8.25
C VAL A 19 30.37 41.32 -9.56
N PHE A 20 29.47 40.85 -10.42
CA PHE A 20 29.15 41.48 -11.69
C PHE A 20 27.65 41.69 -11.83
N SER A 21 27.31 42.82 -12.46
CA SER A 21 25.97 43.14 -12.91
C SER A 21 25.85 42.80 -14.39
N VAL A 22 24.79 42.11 -14.78
CA VAL A 22 24.48 41.70 -16.15
C VAL A 22 23.17 42.35 -16.53
N LYS A 23 23.14 43.15 -17.61
CA LYS A 23 21.90 43.73 -18.15
C LYS A 23 21.51 43.08 -19.46
N SER A 24 20.22 43.09 -19.77
CA SER A 24 19.60 42.45 -20.93
C SER A 24 20.13 42.97 -22.28
N ASN A 25 20.66 44.19 -22.31
CA ASN A 25 21.25 44.83 -23.48
C ASN A 25 22.79 44.86 -23.46
N ASP A 26 23.43 44.32 -22.42
CA ASP A 26 24.89 44.31 -22.31
C ASP A 26 25.51 43.15 -23.08
N THR A 27 26.72 43.35 -23.60
CA THR A 27 27.48 42.30 -24.30
C THR A 27 27.77 41.09 -23.40
N SER A 28 27.83 41.28 -22.07
CA SER A 28 28.00 40.20 -21.10
C SER A 28 26.83 39.21 -21.08
N PHE A 29 25.62 39.64 -21.46
CA PHE A 29 24.47 38.76 -21.61
C PHE A 29 24.56 37.92 -22.89
N TYR A 30 24.85 38.55 -24.03
CA TYR A 30 24.96 37.86 -25.32
C TYR A 30 26.20 36.94 -25.41
N ASP A 31 27.32 37.32 -24.77
CA ASP A 31 28.54 36.51 -24.63
C ASP A 31 28.67 35.91 -23.22
N PHE A 32 27.59 35.28 -22.73
CA PHE A 32 27.55 34.76 -21.37
C PHE A 32 28.65 33.70 -21.09
N HIS A 33 28.99 32.87 -22.07
CA HIS A 33 30.04 31.87 -21.93
C HIS A 33 31.45 32.48 -21.86
N GLY A 34 31.78 33.42 -22.76
CA GLY A 34 33.04 34.14 -22.71
C GLY A 34 33.19 34.88 -21.38
N PHE A 35 32.08 35.46 -20.90
CA PHE A 35 32.00 36.15 -19.62
C PHE A 35 32.25 35.22 -18.42
N LEU A 36 31.55 34.08 -18.33
CA LEU A 36 31.74 33.09 -17.27
C LEU A 36 33.20 32.59 -17.24
N THR A 37 33.71 32.16 -18.40
CA THR A 37 35.04 31.53 -18.49
C THR A 37 36.17 32.50 -18.15
N SER A 38 36.05 33.77 -18.54
CA SER A 38 37.10 34.78 -18.29
C SER A 38 37.17 35.26 -16.83
N ASN A 39 36.09 35.08 -16.06
CA ASN A 39 35.96 35.69 -14.74
C ASN A 39 36.14 34.72 -13.57
N GLN A 40 36.02 33.41 -13.81
CA GLN A 40 36.32 32.40 -12.80
C GLN A 40 37.79 32.46 -12.37
N GLN A 41 38.02 32.37 -11.06
CA GLN A 41 39.36 32.30 -10.48
C GLN A 41 39.35 31.31 -9.33
N GLN A 42 40.37 30.45 -9.28
CA GLN A 42 40.47 29.43 -8.26
C GLN A 42 40.38 30.03 -6.85
N ASN A 43 39.49 29.46 -6.02
CA ASN A 43 39.20 29.85 -4.62
C ASN A 43 38.43 31.17 -4.44
N ASN A 44 37.96 31.81 -5.51
CA ASN A 44 37.06 32.95 -5.41
C ASN A 44 35.60 32.54 -5.53
N VAL A 45 34.68 33.46 -5.23
CA VAL A 45 33.25 33.33 -5.54
C VAL A 45 32.94 34.24 -6.71
N LEU A 46 32.25 33.74 -7.73
CA LEU A 46 31.72 34.52 -8.84
C LEU A 46 30.22 34.73 -8.63
N GLU A 47 29.79 35.98 -8.46
CA GLU A 47 28.37 36.34 -8.36
C GLU A 47 27.95 37.17 -9.57
N LEU A 48 26.88 36.72 -10.23
CA LEU A 48 26.29 37.34 -11.40
C LEU A 48 24.89 37.82 -11.03
N TYR A 49 24.69 39.14 -11.01
CA TYR A 49 23.41 39.78 -10.72
C TYR A 49 22.73 40.20 -12.01
N PHE A 50 21.61 39.57 -12.32
CA PHE A 50 20.73 39.94 -13.42
C PHE A 50 19.77 41.02 -12.91
N GLU A 51 20.09 42.28 -13.20
CA GLU A 51 19.40 43.44 -12.62
C GLU A 51 18.02 43.69 -13.24
N ASP A 52 17.88 43.41 -14.53
CA ASP A 52 16.64 43.70 -15.24
C ASP A 52 15.53 42.71 -14.85
N ASP A 53 14.28 43.12 -15.04
CA ASP A 53 13.12 42.28 -14.75
C ASP A 53 12.96 41.14 -15.77
N TYR A 54 13.52 41.29 -16.97
CA TYR A 54 13.23 40.41 -18.09
C TYR A 54 14.45 40.22 -19.01
N TYR A 55 14.72 38.96 -19.38
CA TYR A 55 15.75 38.55 -20.32
C TYR A 55 15.15 37.56 -21.32
N ASP A 56 15.24 37.91 -22.60
CA ASP A 56 14.87 37.01 -23.70
C ASP A 56 16.02 36.05 -23.98
N ILE A 57 15.90 34.83 -23.44
CA ILE A 57 16.92 33.78 -23.56
C ILE A 57 16.98 33.23 -24.99
N SER A 58 15.93 33.43 -25.80
CA SER A 58 15.91 32.98 -27.20
C SER A 58 16.90 33.74 -28.10
N LEU A 59 17.39 34.89 -27.64
CA LEU A 59 18.42 35.70 -28.31
C LEU A 59 19.83 35.18 -28.09
N LEU A 60 20.03 34.27 -27.12
CA LEU A 60 21.32 33.68 -26.82
C LEU A 60 21.73 32.60 -27.83
N ASP A 61 22.99 32.19 -27.78
CA ASP A 61 23.48 31.04 -28.54
C ASP A 61 22.80 29.74 -28.09
N TYR A 62 22.95 28.67 -28.88
CA TYR A 62 22.28 27.40 -28.61
C TYR A 62 22.68 26.79 -27.26
N TYR A 63 23.96 26.79 -26.93
CA TYR A 63 24.44 26.29 -25.65
C TYR A 63 25.76 26.97 -25.23
N TYR A 64 26.01 26.97 -23.94
CA TYR A 64 27.17 27.52 -23.26
C TYR A 64 27.74 26.45 -22.36
N ASP A 65 29.02 26.10 -22.55
CA ASP A 65 29.66 24.99 -21.86
C ASP A 65 30.87 25.46 -21.04
N THR A 66 30.76 25.41 -19.71
CA THR A 66 31.74 26.02 -18.80
C THR A 66 32.24 25.02 -17.78
N THR A 67 33.56 24.90 -17.67
CA THR A 67 34.22 24.22 -16.54
C THR A 67 34.10 25.07 -15.28
N VAL A 68 33.68 24.44 -14.17
CA VAL A 68 33.54 25.10 -12.88
C VAL A 68 34.87 25.06 -12.11
N GLU A 69 35.47 26.23 -11.95
CA GLU A 69 36.75 26.45 -11.26
C GLU A 69 36.61 27.25 -9.96
N SER A 70 35.40 27.68 -9.63
CA SER A 70 35.06 28.52 -8.48
C SER A 70 33.59 28.34 -8.08
N ASN A 71 33.17 28.89 -6.94
CA ASN A 71 31.74 28.93 -6.62
C ASN A 71 31.06 29.93 -7.55
N ILE A 72 29.93 29.57 -8.14
CA ILE A 72 29.17 30.42 -9.08
C ILE A 72 27.78 30.68 -8.51
N SER A 73 27.37 31.94 -8.47
CA SER A 73 26.02 32.36 -8.11
C SER A 73 25.39 33.13 -9.26
N ILE A 74 24.23 32.69 -9.74
CA ILE A 74 23.37 33.35 -10.73
C ILE A 74 22.15 33.88 -9.98
N ILE A 75 22.04 35.20 -9.87
CA ILE A 75 21.13 35.88 -8.95
C ILE A 75 20.26 36.87 -9.73
N GLY A 76 18.94 36.66 -9.73
CA GLY A 76 17.97 37.63 -10.22
C GLY A 76 17.64 38.70 -9.18
N ASN A 77 16.87 39.69 -9.61
CA ASN A 77 16.44 40.78 -8.76
C ASN A 77 15.47 40.33 -7.65
N GLN A 78 15.10 41.23 -6.74
CA GLN A 78 14.28 40.88 -5.56
C GLN A 78 12.84 40.46 -5.91
N ASN A 79 12.32 40.91 -7.05
CA ASN A 79 10.98 40.57 -7.52
C ASN A 79 10.94 39.28 -8.35
N GLY A 80 12.12 38.70 -8.64
CA GLY A 80 12.29 37.61 -9.56
C GLY A 80 12.57 38.12 -10.97
N THR A 81 13.73 37.75 -11.52
CA THR A 81 14.09 38.06 -12.89
C THR A 81 13.54 36.99 -13.84
N VAL A 82 12.83 37.39 -14.89
CA VAL A 82 12.26 36.50 -15.89
C VAL A 82 13.30 36.11 -16.93
N PHE A 83 13.54 34.80 -17.04
CA PHE A 83 14.28 34.15 -18.12
C PHE A 83 13.24 33.49 -19.04
N ASP A 84 12.85 34.20 -20.09
CA ASP A 84 11.85 33.73 -21.05
C ASP A 84 12.53 33.07 -22.24
N TYR A 85 12.21 31.80 -22.47
CA TYR A 85 12.74 31.01 -23.57
C TYR A 85 11.91 31.15 -24.85
N ASN A 86 10.75 31.80 -24.83
CA ASN A 86 9.90 32.02 -26.00
C ASN A 86 9.59 30.72 -26.79
N ASN A 87 9.33 29.62 -26.07
CA ASN A 87 9.14 28.27 -26.60
C ASN A 87 10.33 27.82 -27.48
N ASN A 88 11.54 28.12 -27.03
CA ASN A 88 12.79 27.79 -27.73
C ASN A 88 13.74 27.01 -26.81
N LYS A 89 14.75 26.40 -27.45
CA LYS A 89 15.78 25.54 -26.84
C LYS A 89 17.16 26.20 -26.72
N ARG A 90 17.25 27.49 -27.05
CA ARG A 90 18.49 28.29 -26.97
C ARG A 90 18.81 28.64 -25.52
N GLY A 91 20.04 29.10 -25.27
CA GLY A 91 20.51 29.47 -23.94
C GLY A 91 20.70 28.29 -23.00
N ARG A 92 21.00 27.10 -23.54
CA ARG A 92 21.38 25.95 -22.72
C ARG A 92 22.70 26.23 -21.99
N LEU A 93 22.75 26.00 -20.69
CA LEU A 93 23.89 26.15 -19.81
C LEU A 93 24.41 24.76 -19.41
N ILE A 94 25.70 24.52 -19.57
CA ILE A 94 26.38 23.27 -19.20
C ILE A 94 27.50 23.62 -18.23
N PHE A 95 27.47 23.07 -17.02
CA PHE A 95 28.48 23.26 -15.99
C PHE A 95 29.23 21.96 -15.72
N ASN A 96 30.53 21.92 -16.01
CA ASN A 96 31.37 20.74 -15.80
C ASN A 96 32.19 20.87 -14.51
N PHE A 97 31.89 20.05 -13.50
CA PHE A 97 32.67 19.89 -12.29
C PHE A 97 33.75 18.83 -12.49
N LEU A 98 34.96 19.30 -12.85
CA LEU A 98 36.12 18.43 -13.13
C LEU A 98 37.03 18.20 -11.91
N SER A 99 36.77 18.85 -10.78
CA SER A 99 37.63 18.78 -9.58
C SER A 99 36.81 18.53 -8.32
N ASN A 100 37.33 17.68 -7.42
CA ASN A 100 36.68 17.27 -6.18
C ASN A 100 36.80 18.31 -5.05
N LYS A 101 36.59 19.60 -5.39
CA LYS A 101 36.87 20.73 -4.49
C LYS A 101 35.65 21.22 -3.70
N GLY A 102 34.46 20.64 -3.88
CA GLY A 102 33.27 21.09 -3.17
C GLY A 102 32.66 22.38 -3.71
N TYR A 103 32.86 22.69 -5.00
CA TYR A 103 32.34 23.93 -5.58
C TYR A 103 30.80 23.95 -5.57
N THR A 104 30.23 25.15 -5.42
CA THR A 104 28.78 25.38 -5.37
C THR A 104 28.32 26.11 -6.61
N LEU A 105 27.27 25.61 -7.26
CA LEU A 105 26.46 26.36 -8.21
C LEU A 105 25.16 26.77 -7.52
N LYS A 106 24.93 28.08 -7.42
CA LYS A 106 23.75 28.67 -6.80
C LYS A 106 22.94 29.43 -7.84
N ILE A 107 21.64 29.17 -7.90
CA ILE A 107 20.67 29.91 -8.72
C ILE A 107 19.61 30.47 -7.78
N LYS A 108 19.36 31.79 -7.87
CA LYS A 108 18.49 32.48 -6.93
C LYS A 108 17.60 33.52 -7.61
N ASN A 109 16.33 33.59 -7.20
CA ASN A 109 15.36 34.61 -7.65
C ASN A 109 15.19 34.69 -9.18
N ILE A 110 15.14 33.55 -9.86
CA ILE A 110 14.90 33.48 -11.31
C ILE A 110 13.53 32.86 -11.58
N ILE A 111 12.80 33.43 -12.54
CA ILE A 111 11.55 32.89 -13.09
C ILE A 111 11.90 32.30 -14.45
N PHE A 112 11.92 30.97 -14.56
CA PHE A 112 12.13 30.28 -15.83
C PHE A 112 10.78 29.98 -16.48
N GLU A 113 10.56 30.50 -17.69
CA GLU A 113 9.30 30.30 -18.40
C GLU A 113 9.43 29.99 -19.88
N ASN A 114 8.40 29.32 -20.41
CA ASN A 114 8.22 29.02 -21.82
C ASN A 114 9.40 28.23 -22.43
N PHE A 115 10.07 27.35 -21.68
CA PHE A 115 11.07 26.46 -22.27
C PHE A 115 10.40 25.32 -23.04
N ASP A 116 10.84 25.13 -24.28
CA ASP A 116 10.40 24.04 -25.16
C ASP A 116 11.61 23.52 -25.96
N SER A 117 11.91 22.23 -25.84
CA SER A 117 13.01 21.61 -26.59
C SER A 117 12.67 21.35 -28.08
N MET A 118 11.46 21.71 -28.51
CA MET A 118 10.91 21.44 -29.84
C MET A 118 10.91 19.94 -30.17
N GLY A 119 10.56 19.11 -29.18
CA GLY A 119 10.45 17.65 -29.32
C GLY A 119 11.76 16.88 -29.17
N SER A 120 12.86 17.53 -28.76
CA SER A 120 14.13 16.84 -28.47
C SER A 120 14.17 16.40 -27.00
N ALA A 121 14.04 15.10 -26.75
CA ALA A 121 14.00 14.54 -25.40
C ALA A 121 15.33 14.65 -24.61
N GLU A 122 16.45 14.86 -25.31
CA GLU A 122 17.79 14.98 -24.73
C GLU A 122 18.23 16.41 -24.40
N LEU A 123 17.42 17.42 -24.73
CA LEU A 123 17.79 18.81 -24.49
C LEU A 123 17.18 19.32 -23.18
N GLU A 124 18.07 19.72 -22.29
CA GLU A 124 17.77 20.49 -21.08
C GLU A 124 18.30 21.92 -21.22
N PHE A 125 17.74 22.88 -20.46
CA PHE A 125 18.35 24.20 -20.40
C PHE A 125 19.54 24.24 -19.44
N LEU A 126 19.57 23.47 -18.34
CA LEU A 126 20.69 23.41 -17.42
C LEU A 126 21.21 21.99 -17.28
N MET A 127 22.41 21.74 -17.76
CA MET A 127 23.15 20.50 -17.57
C MET A 127 24.27 20.71 -16.56
N ILE A 128 24.39 19.83 -15.59
CA ILE A 128 25.50 19.78 -14.64
C ILE A 128 26.17 18.43 -14.80
N ASN A 129 27.44 18.44 -15.21
CA ASN A 129 28.24 17.23 -15.34
C ASN A 129 29.26 17.18 -14.22
N SER A 130 29.24 16.11 -13.43
CA SER A 130 30.27 15.83 -12.44
C SER A 130 31.13 14.66 -12.93
N LEU A 131 32.17 14.99 -13.71
CA LEU A 131 32.95 13.93 -14.39
C LEU A 131 34.01 13.28 -13.51
N LYS A 132 34.51 14.03 -12.53
CA LYS A 132 35.60 13.62 -11.62
C LYS A 132 35.42 14.16 -10.20
N SER A 133 34.26 14.75 -9.92
CA SER A 133 33.96 15.35 -8.64
C SER A 133 32.84 14.60 -7.95
N ASP A 134 33.14 14.14 -6.76
CA ASP A 134 32.19 13.56 -5.82
C ASP A 134 31.71 14.63 -4.80
N LYS A 135 32.25 15.85 -4.88
CA LYS A 135 31.92 16.98 -4.00
C LYS A 135 31.59 18.21 -4.83
N PHE A 136 30.31 18.44 -5.08
CA PHE A 136 29.77 19.74 -5.46
C PHE A 136 28.41 19.94 -4.82
N PHE A 137 27.94 21.18 -4.81
CA PHE A 137 26.63 21.55 -4.28
C PHE A 137 25.84 22.29 -5.35
N LEU A 138 24.57 21.90 -5.52
CA LEU A 138 23.60 22.68 -6.29
C LEU A 138 22.59 23.27 -5.31
N ILE A 139 22.40 24.58 -5.39
CA ILE A 139 21.44 25.32 -4.57
C ILE A 139 20.51 26.08 -5.52
N ILE A 140 19.21 25.77 -5.47
CA ILE A 140 18.16 26.52 -6.17
C ILE A 140 17.26 27.14 -5.12
N GLU A 141 17.21 28.47 -5.07
CA GLU A 141 16.49 29.24 -4.05
C GLU A 141 15.52 30.24 -4.70
N ASN A 142 14.29 30.32 -4.20
CA ASN A 142 13.31 31.33 -4.62
C ASN A 142 13.08 31.38 -6.15
N CYS A 143 13.16 30.23 -6.82
CA CYS A 143 12.97 30.17 -8.26
C CYS A 143 11.54 29.74 -8.58
N THR A 144 10.97 30.36 -9.62
CA THR A 144 9.66 29.97 -10.17
C THR A 144 9.85 29.30 -11.51
N PHE A 145 9.11 28.22 -11.73
CA PHE A 145 9.06 27.52 -12.99
C PHE A 145 7.62 27.46 -13.47
N GLN A 146 7.35 28.04 -14.64
CA GLN A 146 6.00 28.13 -15.18
C GLN A 146 5.97 27.89 -16.69
N ASN A 147 4.94 27.19 -17.17
CA ASN A 147 4.70 26.95 -18.60
C ASN A 147 5.90 26.33 -19.33
N ASN A 148 6.61 25.41 -18.66
CA ASN A 148 7.74 24.69 -19.24
C ASN A 148 7.29 23.30 -19.68
N TYR A 149 7.61 22.91 -20.91
CA TYR A 149 7.06 21.68 -21.52
C TYR A 149 8.08 20.55 -21.68
N HIS A 150 9.35 20.80 -21.37
CA HIS A 150 10.45 19.83 -21.53
C HIS A 150 11.42 19.86 -20.34
N ARG A 151 12.42 18.97 -20.35
CA ARG A 151 13.42 18.84 -19.28
C ARG A 151 14.13 20.16 -19.05
N LEU A 152 14.16 20.64 -17.81
CA LEU A 152 14.88 21.87 -17.48
C LEU A 152 16.28 21.58 -16.95
N PHE A 153 16.41 20.57 -16.10
CA PHE A 153 17.64 20.22 -15.41
C PHE A 153 18.06 18.78 -15.68
N LYS A 154 19.35 18.60 -15.95
CA LYS A 154 20.00 17.29 -15.94
C LYS A 154 21.27 17.36 -15.13
N ILE A 155 21.33 16.60 -14.04
CA ILE A 155 22.55 16.46 -13.25
C ILE A 155 23.09 15.05 -13.51
N HIS A 156 24.20 14.98 -14.22
CA HIS A 156 24.86 13.73 -14.59
C HIS A 156 26.17 13.59 -13.83
N PHE A 157 26.38 12.41 -13.24
CA PHE A 157 27.58 12.08 -12.48
C PHE A 157 28.24 10.92 -13.20
N SER A 158 29.52 11.04 -13.56
CA SER A 158 30.29 9.93 -14.12
C SER A 158 31.37 9.51 -13.13
N CYS A 159 31.29 8.28 -12.63
CA CYS A 159 32.38 7.68 -11.86
C CYS A 159 33.46 7.16 -12.81
N THR A 160 34.74 7.36 -12.44
CA THR A 160 35.89 6.82 -13.19
C THR A 160 36.10 5.31 -12.98
N GLU A 161 35.47 4.71 -11.97
CA GLU A 161 35.50 3.28 -11.70
C GLU A 161 34.15 2.67 -12.08
N GLN A 162 33.94 2.35 -13.37
CA GLN A 162 32.77 1.59 -13.78
C GLN A 162 32.90 0.14 -13.29
N THR A 163 32.16 -0.24 -12.25
CA THR A 163 32.08 -1.64 -11.82
C THR A 163 30.96 -2.44 -12.51
N HIS A 164 30.03 -1.77 -13.21
CA HIS A 164 28.89 -2.44 -13.85
C HIS A 164 28.69 -2.06 -15.34
N MET A 165 28.87 -3.07 -16.19
CA MET A 165 28.56 -3.06 -17.62
C MET A 165 27.09 -3.46 -17.83
N ASN A 166 26.16 -2.51 -17.90
CA ASN A 166 24.92 -2.65 -18.66
C ASN A 166 24.22 -1.30 -18.79
N PRO A 167 24.35 -0.59 -19.93
CA PRO A 167 23.54 0.59 -20.18
C PRO A 167 22.09 0.15 -20.42
N SER A 168 21.20 0.46 -19.48
CA SER A 168 19.77 0.26 -19.65
C SER A 168 19.22 1.30 -20.63
N SER A 169 18.98 0.86 -21.87
CA SER A 169 18.28 1.59 -22.92
C SER A 169 16.78 1.67 -22.60
N GLY A 170 16.41 2.49 -21.61
CA GLY A 170 15.01 2.79 -21.30
C GLY A 170 14.50 3.96 -22.14
N SER A 171 13.36 3.79 -22.80
CA SER A 171 12.66 4.83 -23.57
C SER A 171 12.60 6.15 -22.80
N GLU A 172 13.12 7.22 -23.40
CA GLU A 172 13.36 8.51 -22.76
C GLU A 172 12.07 9.18 -22.31
N LYS A 173 11.71 9.00 -21.03
CA LYS A 173 10.68 9.81 -20.40
C LYS A 173 11.24 11.22 -20.17
N THR A 174 10.49 12.24 -20.56
CA THR A 174 10.83 13.64 -20.23
C THR A 174 10.63 13.83 -18.73
N MET A 175 11.67 14.26 -18.04
CA MET A 175 11.68 14.59 -16.60
C MET A 175 12.11 16.04 -16.47
N PHE A 176 11.61 16.78 -15.50
CA PHE A 176 11.93 18.20 -15.33
C PHE A 176 13.26 18.42 -14.61
N ILE A 177 13.50 17.65 -13.54
CA ILE A 177 14.80 17.52 -12.86
C ILE A 177 15.17 16.04 -12.83
N LEU A 178 16.34 15.68 -13.37
CA LEU A 178 16.93 14.35 -13.21
C LEU A 178 18.23 14.46 -12.40
N ILE A 179 18.33 13.68 -11.33
CA ILE A 179 19.50 13.59 -10.46
C ILE A 179 19.90 12.12 -10.33
N ASP A 180 21.12 11.79 -10.73
CA ASP A 180 21.66 10.43 -10.66
C ASP A 180 22.93 10.40 -9.81
N SER A 181 22.81 10.11 -8.51
CA SER A 181 23.94 10.14 -7.58
C SER A 181 25.04 9.11 -7.86
N GLY A 182 24.86 8.20 -8.83
CA GLY A 182 25.86 7.17 -9.12
C GLY A 182 26.15 6.31 -7.89
N GLU A 183 27.43 6.09 -7.55
CA GLU A 183 27.82 5.25 -6.41
C GLU A 183 27.95 6.02 -5.08
N ASN A 184 28.10 7.34 -5.15
CA ASN A 184 28.44 8.19 -4.01
C ASN A 184 27.21 8.85 -3.39
N GLU A 185 27.32 9.24 -2.12
CA GLU A 185 26.29 10.03 -1.45
C GLU A 185 26.34 11.49 -1.92
N HIS A 186 25.22 11.97 -2.46
CA HIS A 186 25.06 13.35 -2.87
C HIS A 186 23.91 14.03 -2.15
N LYS A 187 24.13 15.28 -1.74
CA LYS A 187 23.12 16.12 -1.08
C LYS A 187 22.51 17.11 -2.07
N ILE A 188 21.19 17.10 -2.16
CA ILE A 188 20.39 18.00 -2.99
C ILE A 188 19.52 18.85 -2.07
N VAL A 189 19.54 20.16 -2.28
CA VAL A 189 18.73 21.11 -1.49
C VAL A 189 17.89 21.96 -2.43
N LEU A 190 16.58 21.79 -2.32
CA LEU A 190 15.56 22.56 -3.04
C LEU A 190 14.78 23.38 -2.02
N ASN A 191 14.88 24.71 -2.09
CA ASN A 191 14.27 25.59 -1.10
C ASN A 191 13.44 26.69 -1.76
N ASN A 192 12.22 26.90 -1.25
CA ASN A 192 11.30 27.90 -1.75
C ASN A 192 11.10 27.82 -3.27
N LEU A 193 10.88 26.61 -3.77
CA LEU A 193 10.55 26.37 -5.17
C LEU A 193 9.07 26.58 -5.41
N ASN A 194 8.72 27.22 -6.53
CA ASN A 194 7.33 27.35 -6.95
C ASN A 194 7.18 26.80 -8.37
N ILE A 195 6.59 25.60 -8.49
CA ILE A 195 6.35 24.92 -9.77
C ILE A 195 4.84 24.87 -10.02
N LYS A 196 4.40 25.47 -11.13
CA LYS A 196 2.98 25.61 -11.48
C LYS A 196 2.70 25.24 -12.92
N ASN A 197 1.54 24.61 -13.17
CA ASN A 197 1.04 24.28 -14.50
C ASN A 197 2.07 23.49 -15.34
N GLY A 198 2.73 22.52 -14.72
CA GLY A 198 3.75 21.69 -15.37
C GLY A 198 3.15 20.46 -16.03
N ILE A 199 3.71 20.03 -17.15
CA ILE A 199 3.35 18.76 -17.80
C ILE A 199 4.62 17.94 -18.03
N SER A 200 4.64 16.66 -17.68
CA SER A 200 5.79 15.77 -17.93
C SER A 200 5.40 14.36 -18.37
N ASN A 201 6.09 13.77 -19.36
CA ASN A 201 5.89 12.38 -19.80
C ASN A 201 6.55 11.32 -18.89
N GLY A 202 6.87 11.70 -17.66
CA GLY A 202 7.52 10.90 -16.64
C GLY A 202 7.50 11.63 -15.32
N PRO A 203 8.35 11.24 -14.37
CA PRO A 203 8.45 11.98 -13.13
C PRO A 203 8.89 13.42 -13.34
N LEU A 204 8.34 14.37 -12.57
CA LEU A 204 8.78 15.76 -12.66
C LEU A 204 10.20 15.88 -12.08
N ILE A 205 10.41 15.46 -10.84
CA ILE A 205 11.73 15.35 -10.21
C ILE A 205 12.04 13.87 -10.04
N LYS A 206 13.14 13.42 -10.62
CA LYS A 206 13.62 12.05 -10.47
C LYS A 206 14.99 12.03 -9.80
N ILE A 207 15.11 11.23 -8.75
CA ILE A 207 16.34 10.99 -7.99
C ILE A 207 16.66 9.49 -8.11
N MET A 208 17.88 9.16 -8.47
CA MET A 208 18.37 7.79 -8.59
C MET A 208 19.83 7.71 -8.18
N GLY A 209 20.36 6.49 -8.08
CA GLY A 209 21.74 6.20 -7.65
C GLY A 209 21.79 5.33 -6.39
N ASN A 210 22.96 5.12 -5.83
CA ASN A 210 23.19 4.19 -4.71
C ASN A 210 22.84 4.82 -3.35
N SER A 211 23.23 6.08 -3.14
CA SER A 211 22.93 6.81 -1.91
C SER A 211 22.61 8.26 -2.21
N ASN A 212 21.58 8.83 -1.59
CA ASN A 212 21.27 10.25 -1.73
C ASN A 212 20.78 10.87 -0.40
N SER A 213 20.98 12.18 -0.27
CA SER A 213 20.29 13.02 0.70
C SER A 213 19.52 14.11 -0.03
N PHE A 214 18.20 14.17 0.18
CA PHE A 214 17.33 15.12 -0.48
C PHE A 214 16.56 15.96 0.55
N LEU A 215 16.73 17.27 0.48
CA LEU A 215 16.06 18.24 1.32
C LEU A 215 15.17 19.14 0.46
N LEU A 216 13.87 19.13 0.73
CA LEU A 216 12.87 19.96 0.07
C LEU A 216 12.11 20.80 1.09
N THR A 217 12.27 22.12 1.04
CA THR A 217 11.70 23.03 2.03
C THR A 217 10.92 24.18 1.39
N ASP A 218 9.88 24.66 2.07
CA ASP A 218 9.15 25.90 1.78
C ASP A 218 8.58 25.99 0.34
N SER A 219 8.27 24.85 -0.28
CA SER A 219 8.03 24.77 -1.73
C SER A 219 6.57 24.49 -2.10
N ILE A 220 6.13 24.97 -3.26
CA ILE A 220 4.78 24.82 -3.82
C ILE A 220 4.83 24.09 -5.15
N PHE A 221 4.03 23.03 -5.27
CA PHE A 221 3.81 22.21 -6.45
C PHE A 221 2.31 22.22 -6.75
N ASN A 222 1.89 22.94 -7.79
CA ASN A 222 0.48 23.13 -8.11
C ASN A 222 0.17 22.82 -9.57
N LYS A 223 -0.89 22.04 -9.81
CA LYS A 223 -1.39 21.72 -11.17
C LYS A 223 -0.32 21.11 -12.06
N ILE A 224 0.40 20.13 -11.55
CA ILE A 224 1.36 19.34 -12.32
C ILE A 224 0.67 18.08 -12.81
N GLU A 225 0.71 17.84 -14.11
CA GLU A 225 0.23 16.61 -14.74
C GLU A 225 1.43 15.80 -15.25
N SER A 226 1.67 14.64 -14.66
CA SER A 226 2.84 13.81 -14.94
C SER A 226 2.47 12.37 -15.26
N PHE A 227 3.16 11.75 -16.23
CA PHE A 227 3.08 10.32 -16.51
C PHE A 227 4.04 9.52 -15.60
N GLY A 228 3.92 9.77 -14.30
CA GLY A 228 4.75 9.28 -13.21
C GLY A 228 4.59 10.18 -11.98
N PRO A 229 5.30 9.93 -10.87
CA PRO A 229 5.23 10.76 -9.67
C PRO A 229 5.79 12.17 -9.92
N VAL A 230 5.27 13.19 -9.23
CA VAL A 230 5.88 14.53 -9.23
C VAL A 230 7.29 14.47 -8.65
N ILE A 231 7.52 13.70 -7.59
CA ILE A 231 8.84 13.44 -7.03
C ILE A 231 9.01 11.93 -6.96
N ASP A 232 10.03 11.39 -7.62
CA ASP A 232 10.32 9.96 -7.72
C ASP A 232 11.77 9.71 -7.28
N ASP A 233 11.95 9.21 -6.07
CA ASP A 233 13.25 8.78 -5.56
C ASP A 233 13.34 7.26 -5.55
N ILE A 234 14.17 6.73 -6.45
CA ILE A 234 14.39 5.29 -6.66
C ILE A 234 15.80 4.85 -6.26
N SER A 235 16.53 5.67 -5.49
CA SER A 235 17.87 5.32 -5.03
C SER A 235 17.86 4.09 -4.13
N GLU A 236 18.98 3.34 -4.11
CA GLU A 236 19.11 2.16 -3.24
C GLU A 236 18.96 2.51 -1.76
N LYS A 237 19.57 3.64 -1.35
CA LYS A 237 19.46 4.23 -0.01
C LYS A 237 19.15 5.71 -0.12
N SER A 238 18.16 6.18 0.63
CA SER A 238 17.77 7.58 0.60
C SER A 238 17.50 8.17 1.97
N GLN A 239 18.02 9.38 2.20
CA GLN A 239 17.75 10.19 3.37
C GLN A 239 17.02 11.48 2.95
N ASN A 240 15.72 11.49 3.18
CA ASN A 240 14.79 12.48 2.68
C ASN A 240 14.21 13.32 3.81
N GLU A 241 14.26 14.64 3.67
CA GLU A 241 13.60 15.59 4.55
C GLU A 241 12.75 16.55 3.70
N ILE A 242 11.44 16.53 3.95
CA ILE A 242 10.46 17.36 3.28
C ILE A 242 9.74 18.21 4.34
N LYS A 243 9.77 19.54 4.19
CA LYS A 243 9.20 20.42 5.21
C LYS A 243 8.49 21.64 4.64
N ASN A 244 7.35 21.98 5.22
CA ASN A 244 6.57 23.17 4.86
C ASN A 244 6.31 23.25 3.35
N ILE A 245 5.89 22.13 2.74
CA ILE A 245 5.57 22.10 1.32
C ILE A 245 4.06 22.09 1.09
N GLN A 246 3.66 22.53 -0.10
CA GLN A 246 2.29 22.44 -0.58
C GLN A 246 2.23 21.69 -1.91
N LEU A 247 1.62 20.51 -1.93
CA LEU A 247 1.26 19.78 -3.16
C LEU A 247 -0.24 19.86 -3.39
N SER A 248 -0.63 20.40 -4.54
CA SER A 248 -2.02 20.69 -4.82
C SER A 248 -2.43 20.47 -6.26
N GLU A 249 -3.57 19.83 -6.46
CA GLU A 249 -4.15 19.62 -7.80
C GLU A 249 -3.19 18.91 -8.77
N ASN A 250 -2.28 18.07 -8.25
CA ASN A 250 -1.33 17.32 -9.07
C ASN A 250 -1.90 15.96 -9.47
N ILE A 251 -1.53 15.49 -10.66
CA ILE A 251 -2.02 14.27 -11.27
C ILE A 251 -0.83 13.41 -11.70
N ASN A 252 -0.71 12.21 -11.12
CA ASN A 252 0.07 11.12 -11.69
C ASN A 252 -0.87 10.20 -12.50
N SER A 253 -0.80 10.29 -13.83
CA SER A 253 -1.63 9.51 -14.76
C SER A 253 -1.08 8.11 -15.08
N ASN A 254 0.03 7.70 -14.45
CA ASN A 254 0.63 6.41 -14.68
C ASN A 254 0.01 5.33 -13.79
N LYS A 255 -0.60 4.31 -14.41
CA LYS A 255 -1.27 3.19 -13.72
C LYS A 255 -0.32 2.22 -13.00
N LYS A 256 0.99 2.33 -13.24
CA LYS A 256 2.01 1.46 -12.65
C LYS A 256 2.81 2.20 -11.59
N ASP A 257 3.27 3.40 -11.90
CA ASP A 257 4.08 4.21 -10.98
C ASP A 257 3.16 4.82 -9.91
N CYS A 258 3.43 4.59 -8.63
CA CYS A 258 2.55 4.97 -7.53
C CYS A 258 2.93 6.32 -6.91
N GLY A 259 2.01 7.03 -6.27
CA GLY A 259 2.30 8.30 -5.58
C GLY A 259 2.35 9.52 -6.50
N ASN A 260 2.11 10.69 -5.94
CA ASN A 260 2.66 11.96 -6.47
C ASN A 260 4.07 12.21 -5.91
N ILE A 261 4.38 11.66 -4.74
CA ILE A 261 5.72 11.55 -4.16
C ILE A 261 5.97 10.06 -3.94
N HIS A 262 7.07 9.55 -4.46
CA HIS A 262 7.38 8.14 -4.47
C HIS A 262 8.80 7.88 -3.93
N PHE A 263 8.91 6.85 -3.08
CA PHE A 263 10.16 6.34 -2.54
C PHE A 263 10.17 4.80 -2.59
N ASN A 264 11.34 4.17 -2.71
CA ASN A 264 11.46 2.71 -2.59
C ASN A 264 12.75 2.26 -1.89
N LYS A 265 12.86 0.95 -1.61
CA LYS A 265 14.05 0.25 -1.05
C LYS A 265 14.40 0.66 0.39
N HIS A 266 15.59 1.21 0.66
CA HIS A 266 16.04 1.58 2.00
C HIS A 266 15.83 3.07 2.27
N ILE A 267 14.94 3.41 3.19
CA ILE A 267 14.38 4.77 3.26
C ILE A 267 14.47 5.33 4.68
N SER A 268 15.05 6.52 4.80
CA SER A 268 14.88 7.42 5.94
C SER A 268 14.12 8.65 5.47
N LEU A 269 12.87 8.83 5.88
CA LEU A 269 11.97 9.85 5.36
C LEU A 269 11.33 10.64 6.51
N SER A 270 11.53 11.97 6.51
CA SER A 270 10.83 12.90 7.38
C SER A 270 9.97 13.85 6.56
N ILE A 271 8.68 13.97 6.89
CA ILE A 271 7.76 14.93 6.29
C ILE A 271 7.07 15.73 7.39
N GLU A 272 7.28 17.04 7.39
CA GLU A 272 6.81 17.93 8.44
C GLU A 272 6.03 19.14 7.90
N ASP A 273 5.01 19.57 8.64
CA ASP A 273 4.31 20.84 8.45
C ASP A 273 3.78 21.08 7.01
N SER A 274 3.45 19.99 6.30
CA SER A 274 3.15 20.05 4.86
C SER A 274 1.66 19.84 4.55
N LYS A 275 1.22 20.38 3.41
CA LYS A 275 -0.19 20.37 2.97
C LYS A 275 -0.34 19.70 1.61
N PHE A 276 -1.23 18.72 1.55
CA PHE A 276 -1.47 17.90 0.37
C PHE A 276 -2.97 17.88 0.04
N PHE A 277 -3.38 18.62 -1.00
CA PHE A 277 -4.80 18.74 -1.33
C PHE A 277 -5.17 18.49 -2.79
N ASN A 278 -6.27 17.77 -2.99
CA ASN A 278 -6.82 17.47 -4.32
C ASN A 278 -5.80 16.81 -5.27
N ASN A 279 -4.88 15.99 -4.76
CA ASN A 279 -3.94 15.25 -5.62
C ASN A 279 -4.55 13.91 -6.04
N TYR A 280 -4.20 13.47 -7.25
CA TYR A 280 -4.71 12.23 -7.84
C TYR A 280 -3.56 11.35 -8.34
N SER A 281 -3.63 10.05 -8.08
CA SER A 281 -2.79 9.04 -8.72
C SER A 281 -3.67 7.95 -9.32
N GLU A 282 -3.44 7.57 -10.58
CA GLU A 282 -4.11 6.41 -11.20
C GLU A 282 -3.66 5.06 -10.61
N SER A 283 -2.58 5.06 -9.82
CA SER A 283 -2.04 3.89 -9.12
C SER A 283 -2.33 4.01 -7.61
N ASN A 284 -1.44 3.51 -6.75
CA ASN A 284 -1.58 3.56 -5.30
C ASN A 284 -0.98 4.84 -4.71
N GLY A 285 -1.45 5.28 -3.54
CA GLY A 285 -0.95 6.45 -2.84
C GLY A 285 -1.34 7.74 -3.56
N GLY A 286 -2.43 8.40 -3.16
CA GLY A 286 -2.86 9.63 -3.85
C GLY A 286 -1.85 10.77 -3.70
N VAL A 287 -1.06 10.73 -2.63
CA VAL A 287 0.02 11.69 -2.38
C VAL A 287 1.35 10.95 -2.26
N ILE A 288 1.53 10.16 -1.21
CA ILE A 288 2.81 9.51 -0.92
C ILE A 288 2.63 8.01 -1.15
N CYS A 289 3.51 7.45 -1.97
CA CYS A 289 3.66 6.02 -2.10
C CYS A 289 5.07 5.62 -1.69
N VAL A 290 5.15 4.59 -0.87
CA VAL A 290 6.40 3.92 -0.57
C VAL A 290 6.23 2.44 -0.80
N ASP A 291 6.91 1.89 -1.81
CA ASP A 291 6.81 0.49 -2.15
C ASP A 291 8.17 -0.20 -2.20
N ASN A 292 8.13 -1.52 -2.34
CA ASN A 292 9.34 -2.36 -2.36
C ASN A 292 10.30 -2.04 -1.19
N ILE A 293 9.73 -1.81 0.00
CA ILE A 293 10.48 -1.40 1.19
C ILE A 293 11.36 -2.56 1.66
N PHE A 294 12.66 -2.30 1.80
CA PHE A 294 13.61 -3.18 2.49
C PHE A 294 13.72 -2.78 3.96
N ASN A 295 13.91 -1.48 4.23
CA ASN A 295 13.79 -0.88 5.55
C ASN A 295 13.14 0.50 5.48
N ILE A 296 12.55 0.94 6.59
CA ILE A 296 11.95 2.27 6.67
C ILE A 296 12.13 2.91 8.05
N ASN A 297 12.63 4.15 8.06
CA ASN A 297 12.55 5.06 9.19
C ASN A 297 11.70 6.26 8.77
N LEU A 298 10.41 6.23 9.11
CA LEU A 298 9.41 7.19 8.67
C LEU A 298 9.01 8.12 9.80
N LYS A 299 9.00 9.42 9.53
CA LYS A 299 8.45 10.47 10.41
C LYS A 299 7.45 11.32 9.64
N LEU A 300 6.21 11.35 10.11
CA LEU A 300 5.15 12.18 9.56
C LEU A 300 4.59 13.06 10.68
N HIS A 301 4.93 14.36 10.68
CA HIS A 301 4.51 15.29 11.73
C HIS A 301 3.72 16.47 11.18
N SER A 302 2.58 16.76 11.79
CA SER A 302 1.82 17.99 11.55
C SER A 302 1.41 18.21 10.09
N ASN A 303 1.12 17.13 9.35
CA ASN A 303 0.74 17.22 7.94
C ASN A 303 -0.79 17.21 7.73
N GLU A 304 -1.25 17.86 6.66
CA GLU A 304 -2.66 17.86 6.24
C GLU A 304 -2.83 17.16 4.88
N PHE A 305 -3.62 16.09 4.85
CA PHE A 305 -3.99 15.34 3.65
C PHE A 305 -5.49 15.46 3.39
N LYS A 306 -5.86 16.20 2.35
CA LYS A 306 -7.25 16.54 2.06
C LYS A 306 -7.67 16.21 0.62
N ASN A 307 -8.80 15.53 0.46
CA ASN A 307 -9.40 15.26 -0.86
C ASN A 307 -8.44 14.57 -1.87
N ASN A 308 -7.49 13.77 -1.40
CA ASN A 308 -6.59 13.05 -2.30
C ASN A 308 -7.22 11.73 -2.73
N MET A 309 -6.86 11.26 -3.93
CA MET A 309 -7.48 10.09 -4.55
C MET A 309 -6.46 9.14 -5.17
N ALA A 310 -6.67 7.83 -4.97
CA ALA A 310 -5.87 6.75 -5.58
C ALA A 310 -6.63 5.43 -5.65
N LYS A 311 -6.00 4.39 -6.19
CA LYS A 311 -6.52 3.02 -6.19
C LYS A 311 -6.53 2.40 -4.78
N ASN A 312 -5.42 2.51 -4.07
CA ASN A 312 -5.26 2.10 -2.67
C ASN A 312 -4.53 3.21 -1.92
N GLY A 313 -4.92 3.49 -0.68
CA GLY A 313 -4.26 4.54 0.11
C GLY A 313 -4.54 5.90 -0.50
N GLY A 314 -5.75 6.45 -0.30
CA GLY A 314 -6.17 7.70 -0.96
C GLY A 314 -5.24 8.87 -0.69
N ALA A 315 -4.51 8.86 0.44
CA ALA A 315 -3.38 9.75 0.69
C ALA A 315 -2.05 8.99 0.70
N LEU A 316 -1.94 7.94 1.54
CA LEU A 316 -0.71 7.22 1.82
C LEU A 316 -0.81 5.75 1.47
N TYR A 317 0.22 5.23 0.80
CA TYR A 317 0.36 3.81 0.52
C TYR A 317 1.75 3.33 0.88
N PHE A 318 1.84 2.26 1.67
CA PHE A 318 3.09 1.64 2.09
C PHE A 318 3.06 0.13 1.82
N LYS A 319 4.09 -0.41 1.17
CA LYS A 319 4.20 -1.84 0.89
C LYS A 319 5.64 -2.37 0.99
N LYS A 320 5.83 -3.41 1.81
CA LYS A 320 7.10 -4.15 1.94
C LYS A 320 7.44 -4.95 0.67
N ALA A 321 8.73 -5.11 0.41
CA ALA A 321 9.23 -5.99 -0.65
C ALA A 321 8.98 -7.47 -0.30
N ASN A 322 8.77 -8.31 -1.32
CA ASN A 322 8.66 -9.76 -1.16
C ASN A 322 10.06 -10.41 -1.03
N VAL A 323 10.81 -10.09 0.02
CA VAL A 323 12.17 -10.63 0.25
C VAL A 323 12.20 -11.33 1.60
N GLU A 324 12.68 -12.58 1.62
CA GLU A 324 12.59 -13.51 2.76
C GLU A 324 13.52 -13.19 3.95
N SER A 325 14.40 -12.20 3.87
CA SER A 325 15.41 -12.03 4.91
C SER A 325 16.06 -10.65 4.92
N ILE A 326 15.55 -9.73 5.74
CA ILE A 326 16.40 -8.67 6.29
C ILE A 326 15.92 -8.31 7.71
N ASN A 327 16.75 -8.64 8.72
CA ASN A 327 16.64 -8.16 10.10
C ASN A 327 16.95 -6.65 10.17
N GLU A 328 16.14 -5.81 9.53
CA GLU A 328 16.33 -4.36 9.55
C GLU A 328 15.18 -3.65 10.25
N GLU A 329 15.53 -2.57 10.97
CA GLU A 329 14.63 -1.82 11.83
C GLU A 329 13.65 -0.99 11.01
N ASN A 330 12.36 -1.33 11.10
CA ASN A 330 11.27 -0.52 10.57
C ASN A 330 10.67 0.30 11.71
N ASN A 331 10.88 1.61 11.65
CA ASN A 331 10.42 2.57 12.65
C ASN A 331 9.46 3.56 12.00
N ILE A 332 8.29 3.74 12.60
CA ILE A 332 7.25 4.66 12.09
C ILE A 332 6.81 5.60 13.22
N GLU A 333 6.93 6.90 12.98
CA GLU A 333 6.44 7.97 13.84
C GLU A 333 5.38 8.78 13.09
N MET A 334 4.18 8.90 13.68
CA MET A 334 3.09 9.70 13.12
C MET A 334 2.48 10.56 14.21
N TYR A 335 2.65 11.88 14.12
CA TYR A 335 2.11 12.82 15.12
C TYR A 335 1.34 13.96 14.49
N ASN A 336 0.19 14.30 15.07
CA ASN A 336 -0.58 15.51 14.73
C ASN A 336 -0.97 15.61 13.25
N ASN A 337 -1.13 14.49 12.53
CA ASN A 337 -1.53 14.53 11.13
C ASN A 337 -3.06 14.54 10.99
N SER A 338 -3.56 15.17 9.92
CA SER A 338 -4.97 15.19 9.57
C SER A 338 -5.20 14.56 8.19
N PHE A 339 -6.11 13.58 8.13
CA PHE A 339 -6.57 12.94 6.91
C PHE A 339 -8.06 13.19 6.75
N TYR A 340 -8.43 14.05 5.80
CA TYR A 340 -9.80 14.49 5.61
C TYR A 340 -10.30 14.22 4.19
N ASN A 341 -11.39 13.45 4.08
CA ASN A 341 -12.12 13.24 2.82
C ASN A 341 -11.25 12.71 1.67
N ASN A 342 -10.25 11.88 1.97
CA ASN A 342 -9.48 11.16 0.96
C ASN A 342 -10.26 9.93 0.47
N PHE A 343 -9.99 9.51 -0.76
CA PHE A 343 -10.71 8.45 -1.44
C PHE A 343 -9.77 7.38 -2.02
N ALA A 344 -10.06 6.11 -1.77
CA ALA A 344 -9.42 4.98 -2.44
C ALA A 344 -10.44 4.16 -3.22
N ASP A 345 -10.14 3.79 -4.47
CA ASP A 345 -11.02 2.91 -5.25
C ASP A 345 -11.22 1.53 -4.61
N LYS A 346 -10.23 1.06 -3.85
CA LYS A 346 -10.20 -0.28 -3.26
C LYS A 346 -10.02 -0.24 -1.75
N PHE A 347 -8.78 -0.04 -1.28
CA PHE A 347 -8.45 -0.25 0.12
C PHE A 347 -7.81 0.99 0.75
N GLY A 348 -8.17 1.31 1.99
CA GLY A 348 -7.51 2.35 2.77
C GLY A 348 -7.81 3.76 2.25
N GLY A 349 -8.99 4.29 2.56
CA GLY A 349 -9.43 5.57 1.99
C GLY A 349 -8.49 6.74 2.29
N ALA A 350 -7.83 6.75 3.44
CA ALA A 350 -6.67 7.61 3.69
C ALA A 350 -5.35 6.84 3.59
N ILE A 351 -5.24 5.73 4.32
CA ILE A 351 -3.96 5.04 4.53
C ILE A 351 -4.10 3.56 4.20
N TYR A 352 -3.18 3.05 3.40
CA TYR A 352 -2.93 1.64 3.18
C TYR A 352 -1.54 1.28 3.70
N LEU A 353 -1.44 0.35 4.64
CA LEU A 353 -0.17 -0.05 5.27
C LEU A 353 0.02 -1.56 5.21
N ASP A 354 0.89 -2.03 4.32
CA ASP A 354 1.29 -3.44 4.18
C ASP A 354 2.77 -3.61 4.54
N ILE A 355 3.06 -3.45 5.83
CA ILE A 355 4.38 -3.67 6.44
C ILE A 355 4.18 -4.61 7.63
N TYR A 356 4.61 -5.86 7.50
CA TYR A 356 4.34 -6.91 8.50
C TYR A 356 5.33 -6.91 9.69
N GLU A 357 6.54 -6.38 9.52
CA GLU A 357 7.60 -6.32 10.55
C GLU A 357 7.91 -4.88 10.94
N ILE A 358 7.05 -4.24 11.74
CA ILE A 358 7.34 -2.91 12.29
C ILE A 358 7.93 -3.10 13.70
N ASN A 359 9.19 -2.69 13.89
CA ASN A 359 9.93 -2.80 15.15
C ASN A 359 9.38 -1.81 16.19
N SER A 360 9.12 -0.58 15.75
CA SER A 360 8.58 0.49 16.57
C SER A 360 7.57 1.29 15.77
N MET A 361 6.38 1.51 16.35
CA MET A 361 5.37 2.38 15.77
C MET A 361 4.82 3.28 16.87
N ASN A 362 5.09 4.58 16.75
CA ASN A 362 4.64 5.60 17.68
C ASN A 362 3.63 6.51 16.99
N VAL A 363 2.43 6.58 17.53
CA VAL A 363 1.30 7.30 16.93
C VAL A 363 0.62 8.12 18.02
N GLU A 364 0.44 9.42 17.75
CA GLU A 364 -0.28 10.31 18.66
C GLU A 364 -1.05 11.40 17.90
N ASN A 365 -2.27 11.71 18.35
CA ASN A 365 -3.06 12.86 17.90
C ASN A 365 -3.29 12.93 16.38
N ASN A 366 -3.45 11.78 15.72
CA ASN A 366 -3.76 11.73 14.30
C ASN A 366 -5.28 11.63 14.07
N ASN A 367 -5.82 12.47 13.20
CA ASN A 367 -7.24 12.52 12.87
C ASN A 367 -7.50 11.92 11.49
N ILE A 368 -8.32 10.86 11.41
CA ILE A 368 -8.72 10.22 10.15
C ILE A 368 -10.24 10.32 10.03
N THR A 369 -10.70 11.28 9.21
CA THR A 369 -12.12 11.64 9.18
C THR A 369 -12.69 11.76 7.76
N PHE A 370 -13.93 11.29 7.58
CA PHE A 370 -14.69 11.38 6.33
C PHE A 370 -14.03 10.73 5.10
N ASN A 371 -13.05 9.86 5.31
CA ASN A 371 -12.38 9.15 4.21
C ASN A 371 -13.24 7.98 3.71
N LYS A 372 -12.98 7.56 2.48
CA LYS A 372 -13.81 6.56 1.80
C LYS A 372 -12.96 5.55 1.04
N ALA A 373 -13.35 4.29 1.12
CA ALA A 373 -12.75 3.21 0.33
C ALA A 373 -13.84 2.44 -0.43
N GLY A 374 -13.53 1.97 -1.64
CA GLY A 374 -14.49 1.20 -2.43
C GLY A 374 -14.71 -0.23 -1.93
N ILE A 375 -13.69 -0.89 -1.37
CA ILE A 375 -13.79 -2.29 -0.89
C ILE A 375 -13.74 -2.36 0.63
N ASN A 376 -12.65 -1.89 1.25
CA ASN A 376 -12.43 -2.05 2.69
C ASN A 376 -11.51 -0.97 3.29
N GLY A 377 -11.63 -0.73 4.60
CA GLY A 377 -10.80 0.22 5.34
C GLY A 377 -11.06 1.67 4.92
N GLY A 378 -12.25 2.19 5.20
CA GLY A 378 -12.67 3.52 4.76
C GLY A 378 -11.71 4.64 5.20
N GLY A 379 -11.14 4.54 6.40
CA GLY A 379 -10.03 5.39 6.83
C GLY A 379 -8.68 4.71 6.62
N TYR A 380 -8.51 3.55 7.24
CA TYR A 380 -7.22 2.89 7.37
C TYR A 380 -7.32 1.40 7.05
N TYR A 381 -6.40 0.88 6.25
CA TYR A 381 -6.37 -0.53 5.87
C TYR A 381 -4.99 -1.14 6.10
N ILE A 382 -4.96 -2.28 6.78
CA ILE A 382 -3.79 -3.15 6.86
C ILE A 382 -4.22 -4.53 6.37
N PRO A 383 -3.63 -5.12 5.33
CA PRO A 383 -4.02 -6.45 4.90
C PRO A 383 -3.79 -7.51 5.98
N PHE A 384 -2.64 -7.46 6.67
CA PHE A 384 -2.26 -8.43 7.69
C PHE A 384 -1.28 -7.86 8.71
N ILE A 385 -1.24 -8.44 9.92
CA ILE A 385 -0.36 -8.04 11.02
C ILE A 385 0.38 -9.27 11.56
N MET A 386 1.72 -9.23 11.67
CA MET A 386 2.50 -10.27 12.36
C MET A 386 2.80 -9.96 13.84
N ASN A 387 2.70 -8.70 14.29
CA ASN A 387 3.15 -8.26 15.62
C ASN A 387 2.08 -7.51 16.45
N ASN A 388 2.35 -7.30 17.74
CA ASN A 388 1.49 -6.64 18.75
C ASN A 388 1.10 -5.16 18.46
N ASN A 389 1.29 -4.65 17.25
CA ASN A 389 1.03 -3.27 16.86
C ASN A 389 -0.46 -2.90 16.75
N LEU A 390 -1.36 -3.84 17.04
CA LEU A 390 -2.81 -3.62 17.12
C LEU A 390 -3.18 -2.47 18.07
N ASN A 391 -2.41 -2.29 19.16
CA ASN A 391 -2.68 -1.23 20.14
C ASN A 391 -2.53 0.18 19.57
N ASN A 392 -1.69 0.37 18.55
CA ASN A 392 -1.39 1.70 18.01
C ASN A 392 -2.56 2.28 17.18
N ILE A 393 -3.46 1.43 16.69
CA ILE A 393 -4.65 1.89 15.97
C ILE A 393 -5.59 2.66 16.90
N GLN A 394 -5.62 2.30 18.19
CA GLN A 394 -6.43 3.00 19.19
C GLN A 394 -5.96 4.44 19.43
N SER A 395 -4.72 4.77 19.05
CA SER A 395 -4.16 6.13 19.16
C SER A 395 -4.61 7.07 18.02
N PHE A 396 -5.21 6.54 16.96
CA PHE A 396 -5.84 7.35 15.92
C PHE A 396 -7.26 7.72 16.32
N HIS A 397 -7.65 8.97 16.05
CA HIS A 397 -9.04 9.40 16.17
C HIS A 397 -9.76 9.24 14.83
N PHE A 398 -10.67 8.28 14.75
CA PHE A 398 -11.47 8.01 13.57
C PHE A 398 -12.89 8.59 13.68
N LEU A 399 -13.37 9.24 12.61
CA LEU A 399 -14.74 9.75 12.56
C LEU A 399 -15.33 9.68 11.15
N ASN A 400 -16.48 9.03 11.01
CA ASN A 400 -17.30 9.02 9.79
C ASN A 400 -16.57 8.57 8.52
N ASN A 401 -15.61 7.64 8.62
CA ASN A 401 -15.06 7.00 7.42
C ASN A 401 -15.99 5.87 6.96
N SER A 402 -15.99 5.56 5.66
CA SER A 402 -16.99 4.64 5.11
C SER A 402 -16.56 3.81 3.91
N ILE A 403 -17.28 2.71 3.69
CA ILE A 403 -17.32 1.92 2.45
C ILE A 403 -18.77 1.93 1.97
N ASP A 404 -19.06 2.34 0.74
CA ASP A 404 -20.42 2.38 0.18
C ASP A 404 -21.47 2.99 1.13
N SER A 405 -21.10 4.05 1.86
CA SER A 405 -21.90 4.74 2.90
C SER A 405 -22.05 4.01 4.24
N LEU A 406 -21.56 2.77 4.38
CA LEU A 406 -21.49 2.06 5.65
C LEU A 406 -20.25 2.50 6.42
N LYS A 407 -20.41 2.77 7.72
CA LYS A 407 -19.30 3.18 8.58
C LYS A 407 -18.24 2.08 8.61
N ASN A 408 -17.01 2.44 8.26
CA ASN A 408 -15.84 1.57 8.30
C ASN A 408 -14.59 2.43 8.50
N ASP A 409 -14.18 2.56 9.77
CA ASP A 409 -13.05 3.41 10.14
C ASP A 409 -11.72 2.77 9.77
N TYR A 410 -11.59 1.49 10.06
CA TYR A 410 -10.43 0.69 9.71
C TYR A 410 -10.81 -0.78 9.56
N SER A 411 -10.07 -1.50 8.70
CA SER A 411 -10.29 -2.94 8.51
C SER A 411 -9.03 -3.63 7.98
N SER A 412 -9.08 -4.97 7.91
CA SER A 412 -8.05 -5.80 7.27
C SER A 412 -8.64 -6.82 6.30
N GLU A 413 -7.79 -7.70 5.76
CA GLU A 413 -8.26 -8.94 5.15
C GLU A 413 -8.92 -9.84 6.21
N PRO A 414 -9.77 -10.80 5.81
CA PRO A 414 -10.20 -11.87 6.69
C PRO A 414 -9.01 -12.63 7.27
N SER A 415 -8.99 -12.77 8.59
CA SER A 415 -7.85 -13.34 9.33
C SER A 415 -8.17 -14.67 9.96
N TYR A 416 -9.32 -14.80 10.62
CA TYR A 416 -9.68 -16.02 11.31
C TYR A 416 -11.19 -16.25 11.33
N ILE A 417 -11.58 -17.49 11.59
CA ILE A 417 -12.98 -17.90 11.68
C ILE A 417 -13.24 -18.60 13.00
N THR A 418 -14.42 -18.41 13.57
CA THR A 418 -14.89 -19.13 14.77
C THR A 418 -16.11 -19.97 14.43
N LEU A 419 -16.29 -21.05 15.19
CA LEU A 419 -17.54 -21.82 15.22
C LEU A 419 -18.43 -21.23 16.32
N ASN A 420 -19.61 -20.73 15.95
CA ASN A 420 -20.59 -20.17 16.89
C ASN A 420 -21.60 -21.21 17.37
N THR A 421 -21.65 -22.39 16.75
CA THR A 421 -22.50 -23.48 17.24
C THR A 421 -21.96 -23.96 18.59
N GLU A 422 -22.78 -23.87 19.63
CA GLU A 422 -22.45 -24.38 20.96
C GLU A 422 -22.43 -25.91 20.94
N LEU A 423 -21.25 -26.49 21.17
CA LEU A 423 -21.04 -27.93 21.27
C LEU A 423 -20.40 -28.25 22.62
N ILE A 424 -20.94 -29.24 23.33
CA ILE A 424 -20.36 -29.71 24.60
C ILE A 424 -19.11 -30.51 24.25
N ASP A 425 -17.94 -30.06 24.70
CA ASP A 425 -16.63 -30.70 24.47
C ASP A 425 -16.30 -30.99 22.99
N ASN A 426 -16.77 -30.12 22.08
CA ASN A 426 -16.67 -30.32 20.62
C ASN A 426 -17.18 -31.70 20.17
N PHE A 427 -18.15 -32.25 20.89
CA PHE A 427 -18.65 -33.61 20.70
C PHE A 427 -20.16 -33.61 20.42
N VAL A 428 -20.58 -34.42 19.44
CA VAL A 428 -22.00 -34.58 19.08
C VAL A 428 -22.34 -36.05 18.88
N ASN A 429 -23.45 -36.48 19.48
CA ASN A 429 -24.11 -37.75 19.17
C ASN A 429 -25.26 -37.50 18.20
N LEU A 430 -25.29 -38.19 17.07
CA LEU A 430 -26.38 -38.07 16.09
C LEU A 430 -26.65 -39.40 15.39
N ASN A 431 -27.87 -39.62 14.91
CA ASN A 431 -28.21 -40.74 14.03
C ASN A 431 -27.82 -40.39 12.59
N SER A 432 -27.59 -41.40 11.74
CA SER A 432 -27.31 -41.12 10.32
C SER A 432 -28.51 -40.47 9.62
N GLY A 433 -28.28 -39.32 8.98
CA GLY A 433 -29.29 -38.45 8.37
C GLY A 433 -29.80 -37.33 9.28
N ASP A 434 -29.36 -37.28 10.54
CA ASP A 434 -29.67 -36.16 11.42
C ASP A 434 -28.97 -34.87 10.96
N TYR A 435 -29.60 -33.74 11.27
CA TYR A 435 -29.05 -32.41 11.01
C TYR A 435 -28.00 -32.02 12.06
N LEU A 436 -26.90 -31.44 11.60
CA LEU A 436 -25.85 -30.81 12.38
C LEU A 436 -25.72 -29.35 11.94
N PRO A 437 -26.54 -28.43 12.48
CA PRO A 437 -26.47 -27.03 12.08
C PRO A 437 -25.14 -26.39 12.52
N LEU A 438 -24.33 -25.95 11.56
CA LEU A 438 -23.06 -25.29 11.82
C LEU A 438 -23.14 -23.81 11.45
N SER A 439 -22.78 -22.93 12.38
CA SER A 439 -22.70 -21.49 12.15
C SER A 439 -21.28 -21.01 12.37
N PHE A 440 -20.75 -20.27 11.40
CA PHE A 440 -19.40 -19.72 11.49
C PHE A 440 -19.41 -18.20 11.42
N THR A 441 -18.45 -17.54 12.05
CA THR A 441 -18.22 -16.10 11.86
C THR A 441 -16.77 -15.84 11.47
N LEU A 442 -16.62 -15.08 10.40
CA LEU A 442 -15.34 -14.64 9.88
C LEU A 442 -14.97 -13.30 10.52
N TYR A 443 -13.73 -13.18 10.94
CA TYR A 443 -13.19 -12.00 11.61
C TYR A 443 -11.94 -11.51 10.89
N ASP A 444 -11.73 -10.21 11.00
CA ASP A 444 -10.51 -9.54 10.57
C ASP A 444 -9.43 -9.60 11.68
N VAL A 445 -8.24 -9.02 11.45
CA VAL A 445 -7.13 -9.05 12.43
C VAL A 445 -7.43 -8.24 13.69
N PHE A 446 -8.40 -7.31 13.63
CA PHE A 446 -8.84 -6.48 14.75
C PHE A 446 -9.94 -7.15 15.57
N GLY A 447 -10.39 -8.35 15.17
CA GLY A 447 -11.50 -9.05 15.80
C GLY A 447 -12.86 -8.44 15.49
N GLN A 448 -12.97 -7.65 14.43
CA GLN A 448 -14.25 -7.19 13.91
C GLN A 448 -14.88 -8.28 13.04
N ILE A 449 -16.21 -8.37 13.05
CA ILE A 449 -16.93 -9.27 12.15
C ILE A 449 -16.69 -8.80 10.72
N PHE A 450 -16.10 -9.66 9.91
CA PHE A 450 -15.80 -9.35 8.53
C PHE A 450 -17.07 -9.39 7.68
N GLN A 451 -17.35 -8.31 6.95
CA GLN A 451 -18.50 -8.19 6.07
C GLN A 451 -18.04 -7.87 4.64
N ASP A 452 -18.25 -8.80 3.72
CA ASP A 452 -17.88 -8.64 2.31
C ASP A 452 -18.99 -7.93 1.52
N ILE A 453 -19.21 -6.64 1.82
CA ILE A 453 -20.28 -5.82 1.21
C ILE A 453 -20.14 -5.79 -0.32
N THR A 454 -18.91 -5.74 -0.82
CA THR A 454 -18.59 -5.64 -2.25
C THR A 454 -18.46 -6.97 -2.97
N LYS A 455 -18.52 -8.10 -2.25
CA LYS A 455 -18.31 -9.46 -2.76
C LYS A 455 -16.89 -9.73 -3.28
N TYR A 456 -15.91 -8.94 -2.84
CA TYR A 456 -14.51 -9.09 -3.25
C TYR A 456 -13.92 -10.43 -2.77
N TYR A 457 -14.29 -10.90 -1.58
CA TYR A 457 -13.82 -12.13 -0.96
C TYR A 457 -14.78 -13.32 -1.15
N SER A 458 -15.65 -13.26 -2.17
CA SER A 458 -16.64 -14.29 -2.46
C SER A 458 -16.05 -15.65 -2.88
N SER A 459 -14.72 -15.73 -3.08
CA SER A 459 -13.99 -16.97 -3.39
C SER A 459 -13.65 -17.82 -2.15
N ILE A 460 -13.76 -17.27 -0.93
CA ILE A 460 -13.47 -18.02 0.30
C ILE A 460 -14.42 -19.22 0.39
N THR A 461 -13.85 -20.41 0.53
CA THR A 461 -14.59 -21.67 0.52
C THR A 461 -14.33 -22.46 1.81
N LEU A 462 -15.40 -22.91 2.46
CA LEU A 462 -15.34 -23.86 3.57
C LEU A 462 -15.44 -25.29 3.04
N ILE A 463 -14.54 -26.15 3.53
CA ILE A 463 -14.46 -27.56 3.19
C ILE A 463 -14.64 -28.37 4.47
N LEU A 464 -15.68 -29.19 4.55
CA LEU A 464 -15.98 -30.04 5.69
C LEU A 464 -15.71 -31.51 5.34
N SER A 465 -14.65 -32.09 5.91
CA SER A 465 -14.26 -33.48 5.68
C SER A 465 -14.61 -34.35 6.89
N LEU A 466 -15.38 -35.42 6.67
CA LEU A 466 -15.74 -36.38 7.72
C LEU A 466 -14.77 -37.58 7.68
N ILE A 467 -13.99 -37.77 8.75
CA ILE A 467 -12.89 -38.75 8.81
C ILE A 467 -13.20 -39.80 9.87
N ASP A 468 -13.16 -41.08 9.51
CA ASP A 468 -13.38 -42.19 10.45
C ASP A 468 -12.15 -42.37 11.38
N LYS A 469 -12.34 -42.30 12.72
CA LYS A 469 -11.27 -42.42 13.71
C LYS A 469 -10.55 -43.77 13.69
N ASN A 470 -11.25 -44.84 13.28
CA ASN A 470 -10.75 -46.21 13.28
C ASN A 470 -10.18 -46.62 11.91
N SER A 471 -10.39 -45.82 10.87
CA SER A 471 -9.73 -46.05 9.60
C SER A 471 -8.23 -45.86 9.80
N LYS A 472 -7.46 -46.95 9.69
CA LYS A 472 -6.01 -46.86 9.61
C LYS A 472 -5.72 -45.97 8.42
N LEU A 473 -5.16 -44.79 8.66
CA LEU A 473 -4.62 -43.90 7.63
C LEU A 473 -3.69 -44.74 6.76
N ARG A 474 -4.21 -45.25 5.64
CA ARG A 474 -3.36 -45.65 4.53
C ARG A 474 -3.06 -44.32 3.85
N ASP A 475 -1.81 -43.90 3.91
CA ASP A 475 -1.31 -42.65 3.32
C ASP A 475 -1.46 -42.57 1.78
N ASP A 476 -2.12 -43.55 1.15
CA ASP A 476 -2.50 -43.50 -0.25
C ASP A 476 -3.78 -42.67 -0.42
N TYR A 477 -3.54 -41.40 -0.76
CA TYR A 477 -4.43 -40.43 -1.40
C TYR A 477 -5.52 -41.06 -2.28
N ASN A 478 -6.65 -41.44 -1.69
CA ASN A 478 -7.95 -41.61 -2.37
C ASN A 478 -9.08 -41.91 -1.36
N SER A 479 -8.95 -41.54 -0.08
CA SER A 479 -10.10 -41.63 0.84
C SER A 479 -11.17 -40.65 0.35
N ASP A 480 -12.35 -41.15 0.02
CA ASP A 480 -13.53 -40.42 -0.47
C ASP A 480 -13.79 -39.14 0.34
N GLU A 481 -13.14 -38.03 -0.04
CA GLU A 481 -13.41 -36.70 0.47
C GLU A 481 -14.76 -36.25 -0.08
N PHE A 482 -15.83 -36.51 0.68
CA PHE A 482 -17.15 -35.97 0.39
C PHE A 482 -17.20 -34.49 0.77
N VAL A 483 -16.87 -33.57 -0.15
CA VAL A 483 -17.11 -32.14 0.10
C VAL A 483 -17.36 -31.35 -1.19
N ILE A 484 -18.47 -30.59 -1.27
CA ILE A 484 -18.52 -29.16 -1.63
C ILE A 484 -19.85 -28.57 -1.11
N LEU A 485 -19.80 -27.59 -0.20
CA LEU A 485 -20.92 -26.64 0.01
C LEU A 485 -20.38 -25.22 -0.24
N LYS A 486 -20.87 -24.55 -1.29
CA LYS A 486 -20.70 -23.11 -1.51
C LYS A 486 -21.94 -22.41 -0.98
N GLY A 487 -21.84 -21.69 0.14
CA GLY A 487 -22.99 -20.97 0.69
C GLY A 487 -22.67 -20.21 1.97
N ASN A 488 -23.46 -19.16 2.21
CA ASN A 488 -23.39 -18.23 3.35
C ASN A 488 -23.14 -18.93 4.70
N THR A 489 -22.57 -18.17 5.64
CA THR A 489 -22.05 -18.52 6.98
C THR A 489 -22.94 -19.34 7.95
N GLY A 490 -24.09 -19.84 7.52
CA GLY A 490 -24.95 -20.77 8.27
C GLY A 490 -25.32 -22.02 7.46
N LEU A 491 -24.71 -23.15 7.81
CA LEU A 491 -25.03 -24.48 7.28
C LEU A 491 -26.19 -25.10 8.08
N LYS A 492 -27.37 -24.45 8.05
CA LYS A 492 -28.53 -24.84 8.88
C LYS A 492 -29.05 -26.24 8.57
N ASP A 493 -28.97 -26.65 7.31
CA ASP A 493 -29.51 -27.91 6.80
C ASP A 493 -28.41 -28.96 6.54
N PHE A 494 -27.24 -28.81 7.16
CA PHE A 494 -26.15 -29.77 7.00
C PHE A 494 -26.52 -31.10 7.67
N GLN A 495 -26.50 -32.19 6.90
CA GLN A 495 -26.82 -33.54 7.39
C GLN A 495 -25.61 -34.45 7.31
N ILE A 496 -25.47 -35.34 8.28
CA ILE A 496 -24.39 -36.33 8.32
C ILE A 496 -24.94 -37.71 7.94
N PHE A 497 -24.46 -38.27 6.83
CA PHE A 497 -24.76 -39.65 6.42
C PHE A 497 -23.50 -40.51 6.54
N ALA A 498 -23.48 -41.43 7.49
CA ALA A 498 -22.32 -42.28 7.75
C ALA A 498 -22.72 -43.58 8.47
N LYS A 499 -21.83 -44.58 8.47
CA LYS A 499 -22.03 -45.82 9.25
C LYS A 499 -21.92 -45.49 10.75
N PRO A 500 -22.50 -46.31 11.65
CA PRO A 500 -22.33 -46.10 13.07
C PRO A 500 -20.87 -46.29 13.49
N ASN A 501 -20.20 -45.20 13.85
CA ASN A 501 -18.79 -45.17 14.27
C ASN A 501 -18.46 -43.78 14.87
N ASP A 502 -17.23 -43.62 15.37
CA ASP A 502 -16.68 -42.33 15.78
C ASP A 502 -15.93 -41.67 14.61
N TYR A 503 -16.26 -40.41 14.34
CA TYR A 503 -15.72 -39.59 13.28
C TYR A 503 -15.11 -38.29 13.80
N ILE A 504 -14.26 -37.68 12.99
CA ILE A 504 -13.75 -36.33 13.15
C ILE A 504 -14.23 -35.52 11.95
N LEU A 505 -15.02 -34.49 12.20
CA LEU A 505 -15.37 -33.50 11.20
C LEU A 505 -14.30 -32.41 11.21
N LYS A 506 -13.46 -32.41 10.18
CA LYS A 506 -12.41 -31.43 9.96
C LYS A 506 -12.93 -30.31 9.06
N VAL A 507 -12.78 -29.07 9.49
CA VAL A 507 -13.11 -27.89 8.68
C VAL A 507 -11.82 -27.27 8.17
N THR A 508 -11.70 -27.18 6.84
CA THR A 508 -10.57 -26.56 6.14
C THR A 508 -11.09 -25.36 5.35
N ILE A 509 -10.29 -24.31 5.24
CA ILE A 509 -10.65 -23.08 4.54
C ILE A 509 -9.72 -22.94 3.35
N LYS A 510 -10.29 -22.77 2.16
CA LYS A 510 -9.51 -22.39 0.97
C LYS A 510 -9.76 -20.93 0.66
N ASN A 511 -8.66 -20.18 0.60
CA ASN A 511 -8.63 -18.79 0.18
C ASN A 511 -7.48 -18.61 -0.82
N SER A 512 -7.68 -17.77 -1.83
CA SER A 512 -6.67 -17.51 -2.87
C SER A 512 -5.59 -16.52 -2.44
N GLU A 513 -5.85 -15.70 -1.43
CA GLU A 513 -4.96 -14.60 -1.04
C GLU A 513 -4.05 -14.98 0.12
N ARG A 514 -4.61 -15.33 1.29
CA ARG A 514 -3.88 -15.72 2.51
C ARG A 514 -4.60 -16.80 3.29
N GLU A 515 -3.85 -17.51 4.13
CA GLU A 515 -4.42 -18.50 5.05
C GLU A 515 -5.33 -17.82 6.08
N ILE A 516 -6.52 -18.38 6.28
CA ILE A 516 -7.47 -17.96 7.31
C ILE A 516 -7.38 -18.98 8.45
N VAL A 517 -7.10 -18.51 9.66
CA VAL A 517 -6.90 -19.38 10.82
C VAL A 517 -8.23 -19.87 11.37
N SER A 518 -8.37 -21.18 11.57
CA SER A 518 -9.51 -21.76 12.30
C SER A 518 -9.26 -21.65 13.82
N LYS A 519 -10.10 -20.89 14.54
CA LYS A 519 -10.07 -20.79 16.01
C LYS A 519 -11.10 -21.69 16.69
N PHE A 520 -11.13 -22.95 16.29
CA PHE A 520 -11.94 -24.00 16.90
C PHE A 520 -11.29 -25.35 16.62
N GLU A 521 -11.54 -26.33 17.49
CA GLU A 521 -11.03 -27.67 17.29
C GLU A 521 -11.92 -28.47 16.33
N ASN A 522 -11.39 -29.59 15.81
CA ASN A 522 -12.21 -30.49 15.03
C ASN A 522 -13.37 -31.05 15.87
N ILE A 523 -14.53 -31.21 15.26
CA ILE A 523 -15.72 -31.71 15.94
C ILE A 523 -15.68 -33.24 15.94
N THR A 524 -15.74 -33.87 17.11
CA THR A 524 -15.95 -35.31 17.20
C THR A 524 -17.42 -35.63 17.03
N ILE A 525 -17.74 -36.50 16.07
CA ILE A 525 -19.11 -36.94 15.81
C ILE A 525 -19.19 -38.43 16.08
N LYS A 526 -20.08 -38.83 16.98
CA LYS A 526 -20.46 -40.23 17.16
C LYS A 526 -21.76 -40.49 16.43
N VAL A 527 -21.67 -41.25 15.34
CA VAL A 527 -22.83 -41.65 14.57
C VAL A 527 -23.42 -42.90 15.19
N LEU A 528 -24.66 -42.78 15.65
CA LEU A 528 -25.42 -43.86 16.27
C LEU A 528 -26.16 -44.67 15.21
N PRO A 529 -26.44 -45.97 15.46
CA PRO A 529 -27.35 -46.75 14.63
C PRO A 529 -28.74 -46.10 14.57
N CYS A 530 -29.55 -46.44 13.56
CA CYS A 530 -30.90 -45.92 13.46
C CYS A 530 -31.72 -46.28 14.70
N ARG A 531 -32.63 -45.38 15.10
CA ARG A 531 -33.53 -45.61 16.24
C ARG A 531 -34.44 -46.79 15.94
N GLU A 532 -34.98 -47.45 16.97
CA GLU A 532 -35.93 -48.55 16.79
C GLU A 532 -37.17 -48.17 15.96
N THR A 533 -37.52 -46.89 15.91
CA THR A 533 -38.62 -46.33 15.11
C THR A 533 -38.24 -45.99 13.67
N GLN A 534 -37.00 -46.27 13.25
CA GLN A 534 -36.45 -45.92 11.94
C GLN A 534 -35.98 -47.16 11.16
N PHE A 535 -36.06 -47.09 9.84
CA PHE A 535 -35.48 -48.05 8.93
C PHE A 535 -34.00 -47.79 8.69
N SER A 536 -33.19 -48.85 8.75
CA SER A 536 -31.79 -48.82 8.31
C SER A 536 -31.70 -49.17 6.83
N ILE A 537 -31.45 -48.17 5.97
CA ILE A 537 -31.31 -48.35 4.52
C ILE A 537 -29.85 -48.14 4.14
N TYR A 538 -29.23 -49.12 3.48
CA TYR A 538 -27.86 -48.98 2.99
C TYR A 538 -27.85 -48.67 1.48
N LYS A 539 -27.24 -47.55 1.10
CA LYS A 539 -26.92 -47.20 -0.30
C LYS A 539 -25.42 -46.97 -0.42
N ASN A 540 -24.75 -47.76 -1.27
CA ASN A 540 -23.29 -47.71 -1.42
C ASN A 540 -22.54 -47.74 -0.07
N GLU A 541 -22.97 -48.65 0.80
CA GLU A 541 -22.47 -48.80 2.18
C GLU A 541 -22.75 -47.65 3.16
N ILE A 542 -23.35 -46.54 2.74
CA ILE A 542 -23.77 -45.45 3.63
C ILE A 542 -25.12 -45.81 4.26
N LEU A 543 -25.21 -45.71 5.59
CA LEU A 543 -26.46 -45.91 6.34
C LEU A 543 -27.34 -44.67 6.21
N PHE A 544 -28.62 -44.86 5.91
CA PHE A 544 -29.67 -43.84 5.93
C PHE A 544 -30.74 -44.28 6.93
N CYS A 545 -31.10 -43.41 7.87
CA CYS A 545 -32.20 -43.67 8.80
C CYS A 545 -33.48 -42.97 8.32
N GLU A 546 -34.52 -43.75 8.03
CA GLU A 546 -35.81 -43.21 7.60
C GLU A 546 -36.88 -43.50 8.66
N THR A 547 -37.57 -42.47 9.15
CA THR A 547 -38.62 -42.63 10.17
C THR A 547 -39.81 -43.40 9.60
N ALA A 548 -40.25 -44.45 10.32
CA ALA A 548 -41.39 -45.24 9.91
C ALA A 548 -42.67 -44.38 9.87
N MET A 549 -43.42 -44.44 8.77
CA MET A 549 -44.69 -43.74 8.62
C MET A 549 -45.84 -44.71 8.86
N CYS A 550 -46.73 -44.42 9.81
CA CYS A 550 -47.92 -45.22 10.09
C CYS A 550 -49.16 -44.58 9.46
N LYS A 551 -50.25 -45.35 9.36
CA LYS A 551 -51.57 -44.82 8.94
C LYS A 551 -51.99 -43.63 9.80
N GLN A 552 -52.79 -42.73 9.24
CA GLN A 552 -53.24 -41.50 9.89
C GLN A 552 -54.01 -41.71 11.21
N ASP A 553 -54.58 -42.90 11.41
CA ASP A 553 -55.29 -43.26 12.64
C ASP A 553 -54.38 -43.71 13.79
N CYS A 554 -53.06 -43.82 13.55
CA CYS A 554 -52.06 -44.02 14.60
C CYS A 554 -51.69 -42.68 15.26
N PRO A 555 -51.96 -42.47 16.56
CA PRO A 555 -51.75 -41.18 17.22
C PRO A 555 -50.29 -40.96 17.65
N THR A 556 -49.37 -40.90 16.68
CA THR A 556 -47.92 -40.80 16.91
C THR A 556 -47.47 -39.55 17.67
N ASN A 557 -48.32 -38.51 17.72
CA ASN A 557 -48.04 -37.26 18.44
C ASN A 557 -48.46 -37.30 19.91
N SER A 558 -49.09 -38.39 20.40
CA SER A 558 -49.61 -38.43 21.77
C SER A 558 -49.49 -39.79 22.46
N THR A 559 -50.09 -40.85 21.91
CA THR A 559 -50.30 -42.12 22.64
C THR A 559 -49.70 -43.35 21.96
N ALA A 560 -49.07 -43.17 20.80
CA ALA A 560 -48.43 -44.25 20.05
C ALA A 560 -47.06 -43.85 19.50
N THR A 561 -46.25 -44.84 19.14
CA THR A 561 -45.05 -44.69 18.30
C THR A 561 -45.19 -45.58 17.06
N CYS A 562 -44.69 -45.12 15.92
CA CYS A 562 -44.65 -45.92 14.71
C CYS A 562 -43.34 -46.71 14.65
N LEU A 563 -43.44 -48.03 14.52
CA LEU A 563 -42.29 -48.91 14.38
C LEU A 563 -42.21 -49.48 12.96
N PRO A 564 -40.99 -49.63 12.42
CA PRO A 564 -40.78 -50.26 11.13
C PRO A 564 -41.17 -51.74 11.19
N TYR A 565 -41.83 -52.23 10.15
CA TYR A 565 -42.06 -53.66 9.99
C TYR A 565 -40.80 -54.34 9.43
N LEU A 566 -40.16 -55.16 10.24
CA LEU A 566 -39.01 -55.97 9.85
C LEU A 566 -39.49 -57.39 9.55
N GLU A 567 -39.73 -57.68 8.27
CA GLU A 567 -39.98 -59.06 7.82
C GLU A 567 -38.65 -59.84 7.96
N ASN A 568 -38.67 -61.09 8.44
CA ASN A 568 -37.47 -61.94 8.63
C ASN A 568 -36.77 -62.35 7.31
N THR A 569 -36.92 -61.56 6.25
CA THR A 569 -36.46 -61.87 4.89
C THR A 569 -35.34 -60.91 4.48
N THR A 570 -34.46 -61.40 3.60
CA THR A 570 -33.30 -60.69 3.04
C THR A 570 -33.65 -59.50 2.12
N ILE A 571 -34.92 -59.09 2.07
CA ILE A 571 -35.40 -58.01 1.20
C ILE A 571 -35.13 -56.67 1.88
N LYS A 572 -34.64 -55.67 1.13
CA LYS A 572 -34.42 -54.32 1.64
C LYS A 572 -35.72 -53.79 2.29
N PRO A 573 -35.69 -53.34 3.55
CA PRO A 573 -36.89 -52.86 4.22
C PRO A 573 -37.48 -51.67 3.46
N ILE A 574 -38.80 -51.68 3.27
CA ILE A 574 -39.57 -50.62 2.59
C ILE A 574 -40.43 -49.93 3.65
N ASN A 575 -40.37 -48.60 3.72
CA ASN A 575 -41.24 -47.78 4.57
C ASN A 575 -42.69 -47.78 4.04
N ASP A 576 -43.40 -48.89 4.23
CA ASP A 576 -44.79 -49.07 3.79
C ASP A 576 -45.76 -48.72 4.92
N ILE A 577 -46.54 -47.66 4.69
CA ILE A 577 -47.55 -47.15 5.62
C ILE A 577 -48.56 -48.21 6.08
N ASN A 578 -48.79 -49.23 5.26
CA ASN A 578 -49.75 -50.30 5.57
C ASN A 578 -49.14 -51.45 6.39
N LYS A 579 -47.81 -51.57 6.42
CA LYS A 579 -47.10 -52.64 7.13
C LYS A 579 -46.54 -52.19 8.47
N ASN A 580 -46.16 -50.91 8.59
CA ASN A 580 -45.59 -50.37 9.82
C ASN A 580 -46.52 -50.54 11.03
N ILE A 581 -45.93 -50.77 12.19
CA ILE A 581 -46.65 -51.18 13.41
C ILE A 581 -46.90 -49.94 14.26
N CYS A 582 -48.18 -49.63 14.50
CA CYS A 582 -48.57 -48.63 15.50
C CYS A 582 -48.50 -49.28 16.89
N LYS A 583 -47.51 -48.88 17.71
CA LYS A 583 -47.32 -49.43 19.06
C LYS A 583 -47.73 -48.39 20.10
N CYS A 584 -48.62 -48.76 21.02
CA CYS A 584 -49.01 -47.87 22.11
C CYS A 584 -47.87 -47.62 23.09
N ILE A 585 -47.71 -46.38 23.55
CA ILE A 585 -46.75 -46.05 24.61
C ILE A 585 -47.26 -46.60 25.95
N ASN A 586 -46.35 -46.78 26.92
CA ASN A 586 -46.71 -47.30 28.24
C ASN A 586 -47.83 -46.48 28.89
N GLY A 587 -48.86 -47.16 29.38
CA GLY A 587 -50.07 -46.54 29.93
C GLY A 587 -51.22 -46.40 28.93
N TRP A 588 -51.05 -46.83 27.68
CA TRP A 588 -52.09 -46.85 26.65
C TRP A 588 -52.20 -48.22 25.98
N GLU A 589 -53.42 -48.56 25.54
CA GLU A 589 -53.76 -49.80 24.84
C GLU A 589 -54.93 -49.59 23.85
N GLY A 590 -55.33 -50.65 23.15
CA GLY A 590 -56.31 -50.62 22.06
C GLY A 590 -55.68 -50.38 20.68
N ASP A 591 -56.40 -50.75 19.61
CA ASP A 591 -55.88 -50.71 18.22
C ASP A 591 -55.45 -49.32 17.75
N LYS A 592 -55.99 -48.27 18.40
CA LYS A 592 -55.65 -46.86 18.15
C LYS A 592 -54.99 -46.19 19.35
N CYS A 593 -54.54 -46.96 20.34
CA CYS A 593 -53.88 -46.45 21.55
C CYS A 593 -54.70 -45.37 22.28
N ASN A 594 -56.01 -45.53 22.31
CA ASN A 594 -56.96 -44.57 22.88
C ASN A 594 -57.50 -45.00 24.26
N ILE A 595 -57.14 -46.19 24.74
CA ILE A 595 -57.58 -46.72 26.04
C ILE A 595 -56.43 -46.55 27.04
N LYS A 596 -56.67 -45.84 28.15
CA LYS A 596 -55.65 -45.67 29.19
C LYS A 596 -55.60 -46.92 30.08
N LYS A 597 -54.42 -47.51 30.22
CA LYS A 597 -54.19 -48.69 31.04
C LYS A 597 -54.02 -48.27 32.51
N PHE A 598 -54.99 -48.62 33.36
CA PHE A 598 -54.93 -48.35 34.79
C PHE A 598 -54.27 -49.52 35.53
N VAL A 599 -53.19 -49.25 36.28
CA VAL A 599 -52.55 -50.25 37.15
C VAL A 599 -53.33 -50.33 38.46
N ASN A 600 -53.87 -51.51 38.77
CA ASN A 600 -54.55 -51.77 40.03
C ASN A 600 -53.50 -52.09 41.10
N PHE A 601 -53.18 -51.12 41.97
CA PHE A 601 -52.33 -51.34 43.14
C PHE A 601 -53.14 -52.08 44.20
N ARG A 602 -53.05 -53.42 44.23
CA ARG A 602 -53.63 -54.28 45.26
C ARG A 602 -52.57 -54.83 46.18
#